data_AF-A0A846H6R2-F1
#
_entry.id   AF-A0A846H6R2-F1
#
_cell.length_a   1.000
_cell.length_b   1.000
_cell.length_c   1.000
_cell.angle_alpha   90.00
_cell.angle_beta   90.00
_cell.angle_gamma   90.00
#
_symmetry.space_group_name_H-M   'P 1'
#
loop_
_entity.id
_entity.type
_entity.pdbx_description
1 polymer ?
#
loop_
_entity_poly.entity_id
_entity_poly.type
_entity_poly.pdbx_seq_one_letter_code
_entity_poly.pdbx_strand_id
1 'polypeptide(L)' 'MNSKQKQSKKRQLIVLYGHYCWWCGYSLKENQLTIEHLYPQSRGGSNTIENLRLSCFKCNNSRGNSLYPPNWRMGNCF' A
#
# COMPACT_ATOMS: atom_id res chain seq x y z
N MET A 1 0.62 -0.22 14.62
CA MET A 1 1.67 0.82 14.48
C MET A 1 1.10 2.15 14.98
N ASN A 2 1.86 2.91 15.77
CA ASN A 2 1.38 4.21 16.25
C ASN A 2 1.48 5.31 15.18
N SER A 3 0.84 6.47 15.41
CA SER A 3 0.76 7.55 14.41
C SER A 3 2.11 8.15 14.03
N LYS A 4 3.06 8.29 14.98
CA LYS A 4 4.41 8.81 14.70
C LYS A 4 5.21 7.85 13.81
N GLN A 5 5.19 6.56 14.15
CA GLN A 5 5.83 5.51 13.36
C GLN A 5 5.25 5.42 11.95
N LYS A 6 3.92 5.56 11.82
CA LYS A 6 3.23 5.59 10.52
C LYS A 6 3.74 6.74 9.65
N GLN A 7 3.85 7.94 10.21
CA GLN A 7 4.33 9.11 9.47
C GLN A 7 5.80 8.95 9.05
N SER A 8 6.66 8.46 9.95
CA SER A 8 8.08 8.20 9.65
C SER A 8 8.23 7.18 8.51
N LYS A 9 7.53 6.05 8.58
CA LYS A 9 7.56 5.04 7.50
C LYS A 9 7.00 5.54 6.19
N LYS A 10 5.94 6.34 6.22
CA LYS A 10 5.36 6.92 5.00
C LYS A 10 6.41 7.77 4.27
N ARG A 11 7.14 8.62 5.00
CA ARG A 11 8.24 9.40 4.43
C ARG A 11 9.36 8.52 3.87
N GLN A 12 9.74 7.47 4.59
CA GLN A 12 10.75 6.52 4.12
C GLN A 12 10.34 5.83 2.82
N LEU A 13 9.09 5.36 2.73
CA LEU A 13 8.55 4.74 1.51
C LEU A 13 8.50 5.73 0.34
N ILE A 14 8.19 6.99 0.60
CA ILE A 14 8.19 8.05 -0.42
C ILE A 14 9.59 8.28 -0.98
N VAL A 15 10.62 8.27 -0.14
CA VAL A 15 12.01 8.41 -0.58
C VAL A 15 12.45 7.20 -1.40
N LEU A 16 12.06 5.98 -0.99
CA LEU A 16 12.47 4.74 -1.65
C LEU A 16 11.72 4.45 -2.96
N TYR A 17 10.42 4.74 -2.99
CA TYR A 17 9.50 4.34 -4.06
C TYR A 17 8.78 5.53 -4.68
N GLY A 18 9.14 6.78 -4.37
CA GLY A 18 8.48 7.95 -4.94
C GLY A 18 7.00 8.11 -4.56
N HIS A 19 6.33 8.98 -5.32
CA HIS A 19 4.97 9.45 -5.03
C HIS A 19 3.89 8.75 -5.87
N TYR A 20 4.00 7.45 -6.11
CA TYR A 20 3.02 6.70 -6.91
C TYR A 20 2.27 5.64 -6.11
N CYS A 21 1.06 5.33 -6.57
CA CYS A 21 0.32 4.17 -6.08
C CYS A 21 0.92 2.89 -6.66
N TRP A 22 1.31 1.95 -5.80
CA TRP A 22 1.85 0.64 -6.18
C TRP A 22 0.90 -0.17 -7.08
N TRP A 23 -0.41 -0.01 -6.90
CA TRP A 23 -1.41 -0.80 -7.64
C TRP A 23 -1.79 -0.20 -8.99
N CYS A 24 -2.11 1.09 -9.05
CA CYS A 24 -2.59 1.74 -10.27
C CYS A 24 -1.53 2.59 -11.00
N GLY A 25 -0.36 2.79 -10.41
CA GLY A 25 0.74 3.56 -11.00
C GLY A 25 0.57 5.08 -11.00
N TYR A 26 -0.59 5.62 -10.61
CA TYR A 26 -0.80 7.08 -10.63
C TYR A 26 0.10 7.81 -9.63
N SER A 27 0.68 8.91 -10.09
CA SER A 27 1.40 9.88 -9.26
C SER A 27 0.41 10.72 -8.45
N LEU A 28 0.67 10.87 -7.15
CA LEU A 28 -0.26 11.41 -6.16
C LEU A 28 0.48 12.34 -5.19
N LYS A 29 -0.25 13.31 -4.63
CA LYS A 29 0.29 14.14 -3.55
C LYS A 29 0.49 13.29 -2.28
N GLU A 30 1.45 13.67 -1.43
CA GLU A 30 1.75 12.93 -0.20
C GLU A 30 0.50 12.71 0.67
N ASN A 31 -0.39 13.69 0.79
CA ASN A 31 -1.63 13.56 1.58
C ASN A 31 -2.65 12.56 1.00
N GLN A 32 -2.56 12.22 -0.29
CA GLN A 32 -3.43 11.24 -0.96
C GLN A 32 -2.86 9.81 -0.90
N LEU A 33 -1.58 9.67 -0.53
CA LEU A 33 -0.94 8.38 -0.36
C LEU A 33 -1.22 7.79 1.03
N THR A 34 -1.48 6.50 1.05
CA THR A 34 -1.66 5.69 2.26
C THR A 34 -0.61 4.60 2.28
N ILE A 35 -0.30 4.10 3.49
CA ILE A 35 0.57 2.93 3.63
C ILE A 35 -0.29 1.69 3.46
N GLU A 36 0.15 0.80 2.59
CA GLU A 36 -0.45 -0.49 2.27
C GLU A 36 0.44 -1.62 2.79
N HIS A 37 -0.16 -2.66 3.36
CA HIS A 37 0.53 -3.92 3.63
C HIS A 37 0.30 -4.90 2.47
N LEU A 38 1.36 -5.37 1.81
CA LEU A 38 1.26 -6.35 0.70
C LEU A 38 0.71 -7.70 1.18
N TYR A 39 1.09 -8.12 2.38
CA TYR A 39 0.43 -9.16 3.14
C TYR A 39 -0.33 -8.49 4.30
N PRO A 40 -1.68 -8.53 4.32
CA PRO A 40 -2.49 -7.78 5.27
C PRO A 40 -2.11 -8.08 6.72
N GLN A 41 -2.09 -7.03 7.56
CA GLN A 41 -1.74 -7.17 8.97
C GLN A 41 -2.67 -8.15 9.71
N SER A 42 -3.97 -8.15 9.38
CA SER A 42 -4.97 -9.08 9.94
C SER A 42 -4.69 -10.56 9.64
N ARG A 43 -3.81 -10.84 8.67
CA ARG A 43 -3.39 -12.20 8.30
C ARG A 43 -1.96 -12.54 8.76
N GLY A 44 -1.31 -11.65 9.54
CA GLY A 44 0.06 -11.82 10.02
C GLY A 44 1.11 -10.95 9.31
N GLY A 45 0.69 -9.96 8.53
CA GLY A 45 1.59 -9.00 7.86
C GLY A 45 2.52 -8.24 8.79
N SER A 46 3.81 -8.27 8.46
CA SER A 46 4.83 -7.48 9.16
C SER A 46 4.68 -5.99 8.83
N ASN A 47 5.23 -5.13 9.69
CA ASN A 47 5.36 -3.70 9.38
C ASN A 47 6.71 -3.36 8.73
N THR A 48 7.44 -4.33 8.20
CA THR A 48 8.77 -4.08 7.63
C THR A 48 8.65 -3.43 6.24
N ILE A 49 9.68 -2.73 5.78
CA ILE A 49 9.62 -1.97 4.52
C ILE A 49 9.34 -2.89 3.32
N GLU A 50 9.77 -4.14 3.39
CA GLU A 50 9.56 -5.16 2.37
C GLU A 50 8.06 -5.48 2.20
N ASN A 51 7.29 -5.46 3.29
CA ASN A 51 5.84 -5.70 3.27
C ASN A 51 5.01 -4.42 3.08
N LEU A 52 5.64 -3.25 3.04
CA LEU A 52 4.94 -1.97 2.95
C LEU A 52 5.10 -1.32 1.58
N ARG A 53 4.00 -0.77 1.06
CA ARG A 53 3.98 0.05 -0.17
C ARG A 53 3.12 1.29 0.03
N LEU A 54 3.20 2.20 -0.92
CA LEU A 54 2.31 3.36 -1.00
C LEU A 54 1.15 3.04 -1.94
N SER A 55 -0.06 3.37 -1.54
CA SER A 55 -1.26 3.19 -2.36
C SER A 55 -2.20 4.37 -2.23
N CYS A 56 -3.00 4.64 -3.26
CA CYS A 56 -4.08 5.61 -3.14
C CYS A 56 -5.20 5.06 -2.26
N PHE A 57 -5.97 5.95 -1.64
CA PHE A 57 -7.10 5.56 -0.80
C PHE A 57 -8.08 4.62 -1.52
N LYS A 58 -8.40 4.88 -2.79
CA LYS A 58 -9.33 4.06 -3.58
C LYS A 58 -8.84 2.62 -3.74
N CYS A 59 -7.58 2.42 -4.13
CA CYS A 59 -7.00 1.10 -4.30
C CYS A 59 -6.88 0.35 -2.97
N ASN A 60 -6.39 1.02 -1.92
CA ASN A 60 -6.30 0.45 -0.57
C ASN A 60 -7.66 -0.01 -0.06
N ASN A 61 -8.66 0.88 -0.11
CA ASN A 61 -10.01 0.59 0.34
C ASN A 61 -10.69 -0.52 -0.47
N SER A 62 -10.45 -0.57 -1.79
CA SER A 62 -10.97 -1.64 -2.65
C SER A 62 -10.35 -3.01 -2.36
N ARG A 63 -9.09 -3.06 -1.89
CA ARG A 63 -8.37 -4.29 -1.57
C ARG A 63 -8.76 -4.83 -0.19
N GLY A 64 -8.94 -3.95 0.79
CA GLY A 64 -9.29 -4.33 2.16
C GLY A 64 -8.25 -5.29 2.77
N ASN A 65 -8.70 -6.45 3.27
CA ASN A 65 -7.85 -7.50 3.82
C ASN A 65 -7.55 -8.65 2.83
N SER A 66 -7.74 -8.40 1.53
CA SER A 66 -7.43 -9.36 0.46
C SER A 66 -5.93 -9.54 0.29
N LEU A 67 -5.51 -10.76 -0.07
CA LEU A 67 -4.14 -11.05 -0.47
C LEU A 67 -3.83 -10.59 -1.90
N TYR A 68 -4.88 -10.36 -2.70
CA TYR A 68 -4.76 -10.07 -4.12
C TYR A 68 -4.77 -8.55 -4.40
N PRO A 69 -4.30 -8.11 -5.57
CA PRO A 69 -4.41 -6.72 -5.99
C PRO A 69 -5.88 -6.23 -6.03
N PRO A 70 -6.12 -4.92 -5.85
CA PRO A 70 -7.46 -4.36 -6.01
C PRO A 70 -7.95 -4.56 -7.46
N ASN A 71 -9.21 -4.97 -7.62
CA ASN A 71 -9.83 -5.34 -8.89
C ASN A 71 -9.23 -6.58 -9.57
N TRP A 72 -8.50 -7.43 -8.86
CA TRP A 72 -8.08 -8.74 -9.37
C TRP A 72 -9.31 -9.60 -9.65
N ARG A 73 -9.58 -9.88 -10.94
CA ARG A 73 -10.57 -10.88 -11.36
C ARG A 73 -9.84 -12.21 -11.51
N MET A 74 -10.22 -13.19 -10.69
CA MET A 74 -9.73 -14.56 -10.80
C MET A 74 -10.10 -15.09 -12.20
N GLY A 75 -9.13 -15.21 -13.11
CA GLY A 75 -9.39 -15.76 -14.45
C GLY A 75 -8.57 -15.23 -15.63
N ASN A 76 -7.79 -14.14 -15.50
CA ASN A 76 -6.90 -13.69 -16.59
C ASN A 76 -5.45 -13.65 -16.10
N CYS A 77 -4.76 -14.78 -16.22
CA CYS A 77 -3.31 -14.81 -16.31
C CYS A 77 -2.93 -14.15 -17.64
N PHE A 78 -2.31 -12.97 -17.59
CA PHE A 78 -1.47 -12.47 -18.66
C PHE A 78 -0.02 -12.85 -18.36
#